data_AF-A0A9D8ECF3-F1
#
_entry.id   AF-A0A9D8ECF3-F1
#
_cell.length_a   1.000
_cell.length_b   1.000
_cell.length_c   1.000
_cell.angle_alpha   90.00
_cell.angle_beta   90.00
_cell.angle_gamma   90.00
#
_symmetry.space_group_name_H-M   'P 1'
#
loop_
_entity.id
_entity.type
_entity.pdbx_description
1 polymer ?
#
loop_
_entity_poly.entity_id
_entity_poly.type
_entity_poly.pdbx_seq_one_letter_code
_entity_poly.pdbx_strand_id
1 'polypeptide(L)' 'MAMNLRLSPTQNKALKKVAAQKGISMQEAALKAIDEYISHRADKLNESIARIKSEDAQLLERLSK' A
#
# COMPACT_ATOMS: atom_id res chain seq x y z
N MET A 1 -9.32 17.28 -13.66
CA MET A 1 -8.12 17.62 -14.48
C MET A 1 -7.61 16.36 -15.14
N ALA A 2 -7.21 16.42 -16.41
CA ALA A 2 -6.63 15.26 -17.12
C ALA A 2 -5.10 15.35 -17.06
N MET A 3 -4.45 14.26 -16.63
CA MET A 3 -2.98 14.13 -16.56
C MET A 3 -2.57 12.90 -17.36
N ASN A 4 -1.59 13.06 -18.26
CA ASN A 4 -1.04 11.97 -19.06
C ASN A 4 0.23 11.42 -18.37
N LEU A 5 0.15 10.21 -17.82
CA LEU A 5 1.28 9.51 -17.22
C LEU A 5 2.17 8.88 -18.30
N ARG A 6 3.47 9.21 -18.30
CA ARG A 6 4.47 8.51 -19.13
C ARG A 6 5.04 7.35 -18.34
N LEU A 7 4.55 6.15 -18.62
CA LEU A 7 5.01 4.91 -17.99
C LEU A 7 6.18 4.32 -18.78
N SER A 8 7.17 3.80 -18.07
CA SER A 8 8.17 2.91 -18.67
C SER A 8 7.52 1.60 -19.13
N PRO A 9 8.15 0.83 -20.03
CA PRO A 9 7.62 -0.47 -20.45
C PRO A 9 7.39 -1.45 -19.28
N THR A 10 8.26 -1.39 -18.27
CA THR A 10 8.15 -2.24 -17.06
C THR A 10 6.98 -1.81 -16.19
N GLN A 11 6.81 -0.51 -15.95
CA GLN A 11 5.68 0.04 -15.21
C GLN A 11 4.35 -0.28 -15.89
N ASN A 12 4.29 -0.14 -17.21
CA ASN A 12 3.09 -0.45 -17.99
C ASN A 12 2.69 -1.93 -17.86
N LYS A 13 3.65 -2.85 -17.98
CA LYS A 13 3.41 -4.29 -17.82
C LYS A 13 2.96 -4.64 -16.40
N ALA A 14 3.60 -4.07 -15.39
CA ALA A 14 3.24 -4.29 -13.98
C ALA A 14 1.82 -3.77 -13.68
N LEU A 15 1.51 -2.54 -14.11
CA LEU A 15 0.21 -1.92 -13.89
C LEU A 15 -0.90 -2.71 -14.60
N LYS A 16 -0.68 -3.16 -15.84
CA LYS A 16 -1.62 -4.00 -16.58
C LYS A 16 -1.89 -5.32 -15.88
N LYS A 17 -0.86 -5.97 -15.33
CA LYS A 17 -1.00 -7.21 -14.55
C LYS A 17 -1.85 -6.98 -13.30
N VAL A 18 -1.57 -5.92 -12.54
CA VAL A 18 -2.31 -5.58 -11.32
C VAL A 18 -3.78 -5.27 -11.64
N ALA A 19 -4.03 -4.49 -12.69
CA ALA A 19 -5.39 -4.17 -13.13
C ALA A 19 -6.18 -5.43 -13.50
N ALA A 20 -5.58 -6.35 -14.29
CA ALA A 20 -6.20 -7.62 -14.65
C ALA A 20 -6.47 -8.51 -13.43
N GLN A 21 -5.54 -8.60 -12.49
CA GLN A 21 -5.71 -9.39 -11.26
C GLN A 21 -6.84 -8.87 -10.37
N LYS A 22 -7.02 -7.54 -10.33
CA LYS A 22 -8.06 -6.89 -9.52
C LYS A 22 -9.38 -6.71 -10.25
N GLY A 23 -9.46 -7.07 -11.54
CA GLY A 23 -10.66 -6.90 -12.36
C GLY A 23 -11.06 -5.43 -12.60
N ILE A 24 -10.10 -4.52 -12.60
CA ILE A 24 -10.34 -3.07 -12.73
C ILE A 24 -9.64 -2.49 -13.97
N SER A 25 -10.02 -1.28 -14.35
CA SER A 25 -9.33 -0.56 -15.43
C SER A 25 -7.90 -0.17 -15.03
N MET A 26 -7.01 -0.02 -16.01
CA MET A 26 -5.66 0.48 -15.75
C MET A 26 -5.65 1.89 -15.12
N GLN A 27 -6.58 2.75 -15.53
CA GLN A 27 -6.70 4.10 -14.97
C GLN A 27 -7.08 4.04 -13.48
N GLU A 28 -8.03 3.19 -13.12
CA GLU A 28 -8.44 2.98 -11.74
C GLU A 28 -7.31 2.38 -10.90
N ALA A 29 -6.54 1.43 -11.45
CA ALA A 29 -5.36 0.90 -10.80
C ALA A 29 -4.31 1.99 -10.53
N ALA A 30 -4.10 2.92 -11.47
CA ALA A 30 -3.20 4.05 -11.30
C ALA A 30 -3.69 5.01 -10.21
N LEU A 31 -4.99 5.34 -10.20
CA LEU A 31 -5.58 6.20 -9.17
C LEU A 31 -5.43 5.58 -7.78
N LYS A 32 -5.74 4.30 -7.62
CA LYS A 32 -5.56 3.59 -6.35
C LYS A 32 -4.10 3.59 -5.89
N ALA A 33 -3.15 3.43 -6.81
CA ALA A 33 -1.72 3.49 -6.47
C ALA A 33 -1.30 4.90 -6.00
N ILE A 34 -1.86 5.96 -6.61
CA ILE A 34 -1.63 7.34 -6.17
C ILE A 34 -2.22 7.56 -4.78
N ASP A 35 -3.48 7.16 -4.58
CA ASP A 35 -4.16 7.27 -3.29
C ASP A 35 -3.40 6.54 -2.18
N GLU A 36 -2.92 5.33 -2.49
CA GLU A 36 -2.09 4.55 -1.57
C GLU A 36 -0.79 5.28 -1.23
N TYR A 37 -0.09 5.80 -2.25
CA TYR A 37 1.16 6.55 -2.07
C TYR A 37 1.00 7.81 -1.21
N ILE A 38 -0.05 8.61 -1.45
CA ILE A 38 -0.27 9.86 -0.69
C ILE A 38 -0.82 9.61 0.71
N SER A 39 -1.52 8.49 0.94
CA SER A 39 -2.18 8.24 2.22
C SER A 39 -1.18 8.01 3.36
N HIS A 40 0.05 7.56 3.05
CA HIS A 40 1.03 7.04 4.01
C HIS A 40 0.43 6.05 5.02
N ARG A 41 -0.66 5.36 4.63
CA ARG A 41 -1.44 4.53 5.54
C ARG A 41 -0.62 3.35 6.06
N ALA A 42 0.22 2.76 5.20
CA ALA A 42 1.11 1.67 5.57
C ALA A 42 2.15 2.13 6.60
N ASP A 43 2.76 3.31 6.40
CA ASP A 43 3.75 3.87 7.31
C ASP A 43 3.14 4.12 8.70
N LYS A 44 1.97 4.79 8.73
CA LYS A 44 1.23 5.04 9.98
C LYS A 44 0.83 3.76 10.71
N LEU A 45 0.43 2.73 9.96
CA LEU A 45 0.12 1.42 10.54
C LEU A 45 1.36 0.78 11.16
N ASN A 46 2.48 0.77 10.44
CA ASN A 46 3.74 0.21 10.93
C ASN A 46 4.25 0.94 12.18
N GLU A 47 4.17 2.27 12.19
CA GLU A 47 4.49 3.09 13.37
C GLU A 47 3.61 2.74 14.56
N SER A 48 2.31 2.58 14.35
CA SER A 48 1.36 2.20 15.40
C SER A 48 1.65 0.80 15.95
N ILE A 49 1.94 -0.16 15.07
CA ILE A 49 2.34 -1.52 15.47
C ILE A 49 3.65 -1.48 16.27
N ALA A 50 4.64 -0.70 15.82
CA ALA A 50 5.91 -0.57 16.52
C ALA A 50 5.72 0.03 17.92
N ARG A 51 4.85 1.04 18.06
CA ARG A 51 4.49 1.64 19.34
C ARG A 51 3.85 0.62 20.28
N ILE A 52 2.79 -0.06 19.83
CA ILE A 52 2.10 -1.09 20.62
C ILE A 52 3.07 -2.19 21.04
N LYS A 53 3.90 -2.68 20.12
CA LYS A 53 4.92 -3.69 20.42
C LYS A 53 5.89 -3.23 21.52
N SER A 54 6.24 -1.95 21.55
CA SER A 54 7.15 -1.39 22.55
C SER A 54 6.48 -1.15 23.91
N GLU A 55 5.26 -0.60 23.91
CA GLU A 55 4.51 -0.25 25.12
C GLU A 55 3.97 -1.50 25.81
N ASP A 56 3.43 -2.44 25.04
CA ASP A 56 2.81 -3.67 25.53
C ASP A 56 3.75 -4.87 25.51
N ALA A 57 5.06 -4.66 25.35
CA ALA A 57 6.05 -5.74 25.19
C ALA A 57 5.92 -6.84 26.26
N GLN A 58 5.77 -6.43 27.52
CA GLN A 58 5.66 -7.35 28.66
C GLN A 58 4.31 -8.10 28.67
N LEU A 59 3.23 -7.48 28.21
CA LEU A 59 1.93 -8.13 28.08
C LEU A 59 1.95 -9.15 26.93
N LEU A 60 2.50 -8.76 25.78
CA LEU A 60 2.65 -9.62 24.60
C LEU A 60 3.52 -10.85 24.92
N GLU A 61 4.60 -10.68 25.68
CA GLU A 61 5.46 -11.79 26.12
C GLU A 61 4.68 -12.79 27.00
N ARG A 62 3.82 -12.30 27.90
CA ARG A 62 2.98 -13.16 28.75
C ARG A 62 1.90 -13.88 27.97
N LEU A 63 1.31 -13.24 26.95
CA LEU A 63 0.28 -13.83 26.09
C LEU A 63 0.83 -14.86 25.09
N SER A 64 2.13 -14.84 24.82
CA SER A 64 2.78 -15.81 23.92
C SER A 64 3.12 -17.17 24.57
N LYS A 65 2.85 -17.33 25.87
CA LYS A 65 3.04 -18.58 26.63
C LYS A 65 1.73 -19.35 26.74
#